data_AF-A0A177LKR6-F1
#
_entry.id   AF-A0A177LKR6-F1
#
_cell.length_a   1.000
_cell.length_b   1.000
_cell.length_c   1.000
_cell.angle_alpha   90.00
_cell.angle_beta   90.00
_cell.angle_gamma   90.00
#
_symmetry.space_group_name_H-M   'P 1'
#
loop_
_entity.id
_entity.type
_entity.pdbx_description
1 polymer ?
#
loop_
_entity_poly.entity_id
_entity_poly.type
_entity_poly.pdbx_seq_one_letter_code
_entity_poly.pdbx_strand_id
1 'polypeptide(L)'
;MKRIFFLITIIILNSCVQENKTVPTPKIQTVEKNDNREEAVKMLKDFYLNFYSADEPLNQNKQMKDFVSDRVLKRIDSLSSDPESLILDYDPFIKGQDYNGEVIKRSLKIEALKNDDEYRVSFLQFGEKDELRTNIDLVVRKNGAGKFLIDAILNDEHLNFK
;
A
#
# COMPACT_ATOMS: atom_id res chain seq x y z
N MET A 1 -63.67 27.63 -49.38
CA MET A 1 -63.27 28.89 -48.72
C MET A 1 -62.20 28.58 -47.68
N LYS A 2 -61.08 29.32 -47.77
CA LYS A 2 -60.01 29.56 -46.78
C LYS A 2 -59.30 28.36 -46.11
N ARG A 3 -58.08 28.09 -46.61
CA ARG A 3 -56.99 27.40 -45.90
C ARG A 3 -56.52 28.29 -44.75
N ILE A 4 -56.37 27.75 -43.55
CA ILE A 4 -55.75 28.43 -42.41
C ILE A 4 -54.56 27.59 -41.95
N PHE A 5 -53.36 28.11 -42.23
CA PHE A 5 -52.10 27.67 -41.66
C PHE A 5 -52.05 28.12 -40.19
N PHE A 6 -51.70 27.23 -39.27
CA PHE A 6 -51.38 27.59 -37.89
C PHE A 6 -49.87 27.39 -37.69
N LEU A 7 -49.12 28.49 -37.65
CA LEU A 7 -47.73 28.55 -37.20
C LEU A 7 -47.74 28.56 -35.66
N ILE A 8 -47.10 27.57 -35.03
CA ILE A 8 -46.83 27.60 -33.59
C ILE A 8 -45.36 28.01 -33.42
N THR A 9 -45.16 29.29 -33.10
CA THR A 9 -43.88 29.86 -32.64
C THR A 9 -43.64 29.45 -31.19
N ILE A 10 -42.52 28.75 -30.95
CA ILE A 10 -42.04 28.40 -29.61
C ILE A 10 -41.40 29.66 -28.98
N ILE A 11 -42.00 30.17 -27.92
CA ILE A 11 -41.42 31.22 -27.06
C ILE A 11 -40.53 30.50 -26.03
N ILE A 12 -39.21 30.57 -26.21
CA ILE A 12 -38.24 30.12 -25.19
C ILE A 12 -38.10 31.27 -24.18
N LEU A 13 -38.63 31.06 -22.97
CA LEU A 13 -38.38 31.92 -21.83
C LEU A 13 -36.97 31.61 -21.29
N ASN A 14 -36.00 32.48 -21.61
CA ASN A 14 -34.73 32.54 -20.89
C ASN A 14 -34.97 33.22 -19.55
N SER A 15 -35.15 32.43 -18.49
CA SER A 15 -35.00 32.93 -17.12
C SER A 15 -33.50 33.00 -16.80
N CYS A 16 -32.95 34.22 -16.82
CA CYS A 16 -31.68 34.50 -16.17
C CYS A 16 -31.86 34.36 -14.65
N VAL A 17 -31.46 33.22 -14.08
CA VAL A 17 -31.09 33.15 -12.67
C VAL A 17 -29.66 33.66 -12.58
N GLN A 18 -29.47 34.79 -11.89
CA GLN A 18 -28.13 35.23 -11.46
C GLN A 18 -27.61 34.21 -10.44
N GLU A 19 -26.75 33.32 -10.89
CA GLU A 19 -25.89 32.55 -9.99
C GLU A 19 -24.89 33.52 -9.36
N ASN A 20 -25.00 33.67 -8.04
CA ASN A 20 -23.94 34.24 -7.22
C ASN A 20 -22.64 33.47 -7.52
N LYS A 21 -21.64 34.20 -7.99
CA LYS A 21 -20.28 33.68 -8.18
C LYS A 21 -19.69 33.31 -6.83
N THR A 22 -19.90 32.07 -6.40
CA THR A 22 -19.04 31.46 -5.39
C THR A 22 -17.72 31.18 -6.09
N VAL A 23 -16.73 32.02 -5.82
CA VAL A 23 -15.33 31.74 -6.17
C VAL A 23 -15.00 30.35 -5.63
N PRO A 24 -14.53 29.39 -6.46
CA PRO A 24 -14.09 28.12 -5.93
C PRO A 24 -12.83 28.38 -5.11
N THR A 25 -12.96 28.33 -3.79
CA THR A 25 -11.84 28.18 -2.88
C THR A 25 -11.04 26.95 -3.34
N PRO A 26 -9.73 27.06 -3.59
CA PRO A 26 -8.96 25.89 -3.95
C PRO A 26 -9.01 24.94 -2.76
N LYS A 27 -9.59 23.74 -2.96
CA LYS A 27 -9.46 22.65 -1.98
C LYS A 27 -7.97 22.40 -1.81
N ILE A 28 -7.44 22.82 -0.67
CA ILE A 28 -6.09 22.52 -0.22
C ILE A 28 -6.02 20.99 -0.05
N GLN A 29 -5.58 20.28 -1.10
CA GLN A 29 -5.33 18.83 -1.13
C GLN A 29 -4.00 18.43 -0.46
N THR A 30 -3.42 19.29 0.38
CA THR A 30 -2.08 19.03 0.96
C THR A 30 -2.10 18.34 2.31
N VAL A 31 -3.27 18.07 2.91
CA VAL A 31 -3.37 17.45 4.25
C VAL A 31 -3.49 15.91 4.18
N GLU A 32 -4.33 15.35 3.32
CA GLU A 32 -4.52 13.87 3.22
C GLU A 32 -3.27 13.12 2.75
N LYS A 33 -2.42 13.76 1.92
CA LYS A 33 -1.27 13.09 1.31
C LYS A 33 -0.16 12.76 2.32
N ASN A 34 0.06 13.65 3.30
CA ASN A 34 1.04 13.39 4.36
C ASN A 34 0.52 12.33 5.35
N ASP A 35 -0.76 12.41 5.70
CA ASP A 35 -1.39 11.48 6.65
C ASP A 35 -1.36 10.03 6.13
N ASN A 36 -1.72 9.82 4.85
CA ASN A 36 -1.67 8.49 4.23
C ASN A 36 -0.26 7.87 4.25
N ARG A 37 0.79 8.68 4.05
CA ARG A 37 2.18 8.19 4.09
C ARG A 37 2.61 7.82 5.51
N GLU A 38 2.26 8.64 6.49
CA GLU A 38 2.56 8.36 7.89
C GLU A 38 1.81 7.11 8.38
N GLU A 39 0.54 6.94 8.01
CA GLU A 39 -0.26 5.75 8.29
C GLU A 39 0.35 4.48 7.66
N ALA A 40 0.79 4.55 6.40
CA ALA A 40 1.45 3.43 5.72
C ALA A 40 2.78 3.07 6.38
N VAL A 41 3.62 4.06 6.70
CA VAL A 41 4.87 3.84 7.44
C VAL A 41 4.61 3.23 8.82
N LYS A 42 3.57 3.69 9.52
CA LYS A 42 3.18 3.12 10.81
C LYS A 42 2.73 1.67 10.66
N MET A 43 1.90 1.36 9.67
CA MET A 43 1.47 0.00 9.37
C MET A 43 2.66 -0.92 9.12
N LEU A 44 3.64 -0.49 8.30
CA LEU A 44 4.85 -1.26 8.03
C LEU A 44 5.72 -1.44 9.29
N LYS A 45 5.87 -0.41 10.13
CA LYS A 45 6.57 -0.55 11.42
C LYS A 45 5.87 -1.56 12.32
N ASP A 46 4.54 -1.46 12.44
CA ASP A 46 3.74 -2.37 13.25
C ASP A 46 3.83 -3.81 12.75
N PHE A 47 3.92 -4.00 11.43
CA PHE A 47 4.15 -5.30 10.79
C PHE A 47 5.51 -5.89 11.19
N TYR A 48 6.61 -5.17 10.89
CA TYR A 48 7.96 -5.67 11.13
C TYR A 48 8.25 -5.88 12.62
N LEU A 49 7.79 -4.97 13.48
CA LEU A 49 7.93 -5.14 14.91
C LEU A 49 7.12 -6.33 15.42
N ASN A 50 5.91 -6.55 14.90
CA ASN A 50 5.10 -7.66 15.39
C ASN A 50 5.66 -9.02 15.00
N PHE A 51 6.16 -9.20 13.77
CA PHE A 51 6.54 -10.52 13.25
C PHE A 51 8.05 -10.80 13.24
N TYR A 52 8.91 -9.77 13.29
CA TYR A 52 10.35 -9.92 13.07
C TYR A 52 11.22 -9.21 14.12
N SER A 53 10.68 -8.82 15.28
CA SER A 53 11.48 -8.19 16.35
C SER A 53 11.77 -9.08 17.55
N ALA A 54 11.16 -10.26 17.61
CA ALA A 54 11.31 -11.25 18.66
C ALA A 54 11.00 -12.64 18.09
N ASP A 55 11.36 -13.70 18.82
CA ASP A 55 11.13 -15.09 18.41
C ASP A 55 9.64 -15.41 18.26
N GLU A 56 8.80 -14.75 19.06
CA GLU A 56 7.35 -14.86 19.05
C GLU A 56 6.70 -13.53 18.67
N PRO A 57 5.51 -13.54 18.03
CA PRO A 57 4.84 -12.30 17.71
C PRO A 57 4.54 -11.44 18.93
N LEU A 58 4.89 -10.15 18.89
CA LEU A 58 4.67 -9.23 20.02
C LEU A 58 3.19 -9.16 20.45
N ASN A 59 2.28 -9.30 19.49
CA ASN A 59 0.85 -9.45 19.73
C ASN A 59 0.34 -10.69 19.00
N GLN A 60 0.04 -11.75 19.75
CA GLN A 60 -0.44 -13.03 19.23
C GLN A 60 -1.81 -12.95 18.53
N ASN A 61 -2.57 -11.87 18.73
CA ASN A 61 -3.84 -11.67 18.02
C ASN A 61 -3.66 -11.14 16.59
N LYS A 62 -2.48 -10.60 16.26
CA LYS A 62 -2.17 -10.08 14.93
C LYS A 62 -1.74 -11.22 14.00
N GLN A 63 -2.37 -11.30 12.83
CA GLN A 63 -2.06 -12.29 11.80
C GLN A 63 -1.44 -11.62 10.58
N MET A 64 -0.69 -12.38 9.77
CA MET A 64 -0.05 -11.85 8.55
C MET A 64 -1.06 -11.18 7.61
N LYS A 65 -2.26 -11.77 7.48
CA LYS A 65 -3.40 -11.23 6.70
C LYS A 65 -3.91 -9.87 7.18
N ASP A 66 -3.53 -9.43 8.38
CA ASP A 66 -3.86 -8.10 8.85
C ASP A 66 -2.99 -7.02 8.21
N PHE A 67 -1.88 -7.38 7.57
CA PHE A 67 -0.91 -6.44 7.01
C PHE A 67 -0.59 -6.72 5.56
N VAL A 68 -0.83 -7.94 5.07
CA VAL A 68 -0.46 -8.39 3.73
C VAL A 68 -1.72 -8.74 2.96
N SER A 69 -1.79 -8.34 1.69
CA SER A 69 -2.95 -8.63 0.84
C SER A 69 -3.07 -10.12 0.53
N ASP A 70 -4.30 -10.61 0.40
CA ASP A 70 -4.58 -12.01 0.06
C ASP A 70 -3.86 -12.47 -1.21
N ARG A 71 -3.66 -11.55 -2.17
CA ARG A 71 -2.95 -11.84 -3.42
C ARG A 71 -1.50 -12.22 -3.15
N VAL A 72 -0.81 -11.44 -2.32
CA VAL A 72 0.59 -11.70 -1.93
C VAL A 72 0.66 -13.01 -1.15
N LEU A 73 -0.20 -13.21 -0.15
CA LEU A 73 -0.20 -14.41 0.68
C LEU A 73 -0.45 -15.68 -0.12
N LYS A 74 -1.47 -15.68 -0.99
CA LYS A 74 -1.76 -16.82 -1.87
C LYS A 74 -0.63 -17.09 -2.84
N ARG A 75 0.08 -16.04 -3.30
CA ARG A 75 1.21 -16.20 -4.20
C ARG A 75 2.39 -16.84 -3.47
N ILE A 76 2.74 -16.36 -2.27
CA ILE A 76 3.76 -16.97 -1.41
C ILE A 76 3.44 -18.45 -1.19
N ASP A 77 2.23 -18.76 -0.73
CA ASP A 77 1.76 -20.13 -0.50
C ASP A 77 1.94 -21.01 -1.74
N SER A 78 1.54 -20.52 -2.92
CA SER A 78 1.72 -21.25 -4.19
C SER A 78 3.18 -21.51 -4.58
N LEU A 79 4.13 -20.70 -4.08
CA LEU A 79 5.55 -20.80 -4.41
C LEU A 79 6.34 -21.63 -3.39
N SER A 80 5.79 -21.81 -2.19
CA SER A 80 6.42 -22.53 -1.07
C SER A 80 5.76 -23.87 -0.73
N SER A 81 4.62 -24.22 -1.34
CA SER A 81 3.85 -25.41 -0.97
C SER A 81 4.36 -26.71 -1.58
N ASP A 82 5.15 -26.66 -2.67
CA ASP A 82 5.67 -27.86 -3.34
C ASP A 82 7.09 -28.19 -2.81
N PRO A 83 7.24 -29.22 -1.94
CA PRO A 83 8.53 -29.58 -1.38
C PRO A 83 9.51 -30.15 -2.43
N GLU A 84 9.02 -30.61 -3.58
CA GLU A 84 9.86 -31.16 -4.66
C GLU A 84 10.37 -30.05 -5.61
N SER A 85 9.79 -28.85 -5.53
CA SER A 85 10.12 -27.71 -6.39
C SER A 85 9.84 -26.38 -5.70
N LEU A 86 10.50 -26.14 -4.56
CA LEU A 86 10.40 -24.87 -3.83
C LEU A 86 10.96 -23.73 -4.69
N ILE A 87 10.06 -22.86 -5.16
CA ILE A 87 10.44 -21.63 -5.86
C ILE A 87 10.81 -20.55 -4.83
N LEU A 88 10.13 -20.56 -3.68
CA LEU A 88 10.40 -19.65 -2.58
C LEU A 88 10.75 -20.46 -1.33
N ASP A 89 12.05 -20.61 -1.06
CA ASP A 89 12.63 -21.34 0.08
C ASP A 89 13.11 -20.40 1.21
N TYR A 90 12.65 -19.15 1.19
CA TYR A 90 12.99 -18.11 2.16
C TYR A 90 11.75 -17.26 2.51
N ASP A 91 11.79 -16.53 3.63
CA ASP A 91 10.78 -15.53 3.94
C ASP A 91 11.06 -14.25 3.13
N PRO A 92 10.15 -13.84 2.22
CA PRO A 92 10.40 -12.74 1.31
C PRO A 92 10.34 -11.36 1.98
N PHE A 93 9.74 -11.24 3.18
CA PHE A 93 9.70 -10.00 3.94
C PHE A 93 11.02 -9.72 4.66
N ILE A 94 11.88 -10.73 4.79
CA ILE A 94 13.25 -10.59 5.32
C ILE A 94 14.35 -11.01 4.36
N LYS A 95 14.03 -11.59 3.19
CA LYS A 95 15.00 -12.16 2.24
C LYS A 95 15.98 -13.13 2.92
N GLY A 96 15.44 -14.02 3.75
CA GLY A 96 16.25 -14.97 4.51
C GLY A 96 15.40 -16.05 5.17
N GLN A 97 16.08 -17.07 5.69
CA GLN A 97 15.46 -18.13 6.49
C GLN A 97 15.54 -17.85 7.99
N ASP A 98 16.57 -17.11 8.41
CA ASP A 98 16.85 -16.81 9.82
C ASP A 98 17.22 -15.33 9.95
N TYR A 99 17.08 -14.80 11.16
CA TYR A 99 17.34 -13.41 11.50
C TYR A 99 17.52 -13.23 13.01
N ASN A 100 18.09 -12.10 13.42
CA ASN A 100 18.09 -11.67 14.82
C ASN A 100 17.05 -10.56 15.02
N GLY A 101 15.97 -10.87 15.74
CA GLY A 101 14.85 -9.95 15.94
C GLY A 101 15.25 -8.62 16.61
N GLU A 102 16.11 -8.67 17.63
CA GLU A 102 16.59 -7.46 18.31
C GLU A 102 17.52 -6.61 17.42
N VAL A 103 18.17 -7.21 16.42
CA VAL A 103 18.92 -6.46 15.38
C VAL A 103 17.94 -5.77 14.44
N ILE A 104 16.94 -6.49 13.92
CA ILE A 104 15.93 -5.90 13.04
C ILE A 104 15.25 -4.74 13.75
N LYS A 105 14.80 -4.93 14.98
CA LYS A 105 14.15 -3.91 15.81
C LYS A 105 14.95 -2.61 15.93
N ARG A 106 16.24 -2.70 16.27
CA ARG A 106 17.09 -1.52 16.48
C ARG A 106 17.55 -0.87 15.18
N SER A 107 17.52 -1.61 14.07
CA SER A 107 18.01 -1.16 12.77
C SER A 107 16.90 -0.85 11.77
N LEU A 108 15.63 -1.14 12.05
CA LEU A 108 14.52 -0.93 11.13
C LEU A 108 14.42 0.53 10.68
N LYS A 109 14.50 0.75 9.36
CA LYS A 109 14.26 2.03 8.70
C LYS A 109 13.22 1.84 7.60
N ILE A 110 12.33 2.82 7.45
CA ILE A 110 11.30 2.83 6.43
C ILE A 110 11.32 4.20 5.77
N GLU A 111 11.44 4.21 4.45
CA GLU A 111 11.46 5.42 3.63
C GLU A 111 10.46 5.30 2.47
N ALA A 112 9.81 6.41 2.12
CA ALA A 112 8.99 6.46 0.92
C ALA A 112 9.89 6.50 -0.33
N LEU A 113 9.47 5.81 -1.38
CA LEU A 113 10.15 5.81 -2.68
C LEU A 113 9.51 6.84 -3.61
N LYS A 114 9.81 6.73 -4.92
CA LYS A 114 9.38 7.71 -5.92
C LYS A 114 7.85 7.77 -6.07
N ASN A 115 7.20 6.61 -6.07
CA ASN A 115 5.74 6.53 -6.18
C ASN A 115 5.11 6.58 -4.78
N ASP A 116 3.90 7.15 -4.69
CA ASP A 116 3.26 7.46 -3.41
C ASP A 116 2.86 6.20 -2.59
N ASP A 117 2.70 5.06 -3.26
CA ASP A 117 2.39 3.76 -2.66
C ASP A 117 3.63 2.87 -2.47
N GLU A 118 4.83 3.37 -2.77
CA GLU A 118 6.06 2.59 -2.72
C GLU A 118 6.93 2.99 -1.52
N TYR A 119 7.43 1.98 -0.81
CA TYR A 119 8.23 2.16 0.40
C TYR A 119 9.41 1.20 0.39
N ARG A 120 10.56 1.64 0.87
CA ARG A 120 11.68 0.76 1.18
C ARG A 120 11.72 0.50 2.67
N VAL A 121 11.67 -0.76 3.04
CA VAL A 121 12.02 -1.24 4.38
C VAL A 121 13.45 -1.73 4.36
N SER A 122 14.24 -1.27 5.33
CA SER A 122 15.67 -1.54 5.37
C SER A 122 16.15 -1.81 6.79
N PHE A 123 16.89 -2.88 7.00
CA PHE A 123 17.42 -3.32 8.32
C PHE A 123 18.70 -4.14 8.15
N LEU A 124 19.39 -4.41 9.25
CA LEU A 124 20.41 -5.45 9.35
C LEU A 124 19.72 -6.74 9.81
N GLN A 125 20.08 -7.89 9.27
CA GLN A 125 19.54 -9.18 9.69
C GLN A 125 20.22 -9.68 10.97
N PHE A 126 21.53 -9.54 11.10
CA PHE A 126 22.31 -10.14 12.21
C PHE A 126 23.17 -9.14 13.02
N GLY A 127 23.46 -7.98 12.46
CA GLY A 127 24.26 -6.91 13.08
C GLY A 127 25.77 -7.16 12.97
N GLU A 128 26.20 -7.91 11.95
CA GLU A 128 27.59 -8.25 11.74
C GLU A 128 28.41 -7.02 11.31
N LYS A 129 29.72 -7.08 11.56
CA LYS A 129 30.62 -6.02 11.11
C LYS A 129 30.60 -5.96 9.58
N ASP A 130 30.40 -4.76 9.05
CA ASP A 130 30.33 -4.48 7.60
C ASP A 130 29.15 -5.17 6.88
N GLU A 131 28.14 -5.64 7.62
CA GLU A 131 26.91 -6.21 7.05
C GLU A 131 26.18 -5.17 6.19
N LEU A 132 25.83 -5.58 4.97
CA LEU A 132 24.98 -4.79 4.10
C LEU A 132 23.53 -4.86 4.58
N ARG A 133 22.83 -3.72 4.50
CA ARG A 133 21.41 -3.69 4.84
C ARG A 133 20.60 -4.52 3.85
N THR A 134 19.72 -5.35 4.37
CA THR A 134 18.63 -5.94 3.60
C THR A 134 17.64 -4.83 3.25
N ASN A 135 17.28 -4.73 1.97
CA ASN A 135 16.29 -3.77 1.46
C ASN A 135 15.14 -4.52 0.81
N ILE A 136 13.93 -4.23 1.25
CA ILE A 136 12.67 -4.75 0.71
C ILE A 136 11.86 -3.57 0.19
N ASP A 137 11.64 -3.54 -1.11
CA ASP A 137 10.87 -2.48 -1.76
C ASP A 137 9.44 -2.96 -1.90
N LEU A 138 8.49 -2.29 -1.26
CA LEU A 138 7.12 -2.73 -1.08
C LEU A 138 6.14 -1.76 -1.74
N VAL A 139 5.04 -2.30 -2.28
CA VAL A 139 3.85 -1.52 -2.61
C VAL A 139 2.85 -1.65 -1.45
N VAL A 140 2.30 -0.53 -0.99
CA VAL A 140 1.34 -0.46 0.11
C VAL A 140 0.08 0.27 -0.33
N ARG A 141 -1.08 -0.41 -0.29
CA ARG A 141 -2.35 0.12 -0.79
C ARG A 141 -3.48 -0.04 0.21
N LYS A 142 -4.45 0.88 0.14
CA LYS A 142 -5.72 0.74 0.88
C LYS A 142 -6.59 -0.32 0.21
N ASN A 143 -7.11 -1.26 0.98
CA ASN A 143 -8.17 -2.16 0.52
C ASN A 143 -9.52 -1.42 0.47
N GLY A 144 -10.59 -2.11 0.07
CA GLY A 144 -11.95 -1.54 -0.01
C GLY A 144 -12.51 -1.02 1.32
N ALA A 145 -11.92 -1.41 2.46
CA ALA A 145 -12.26 -0.90 3.79
C ALA A 145 -11.35 0.24 4.25
N GLY A 146 -10.45 0.74 3.40
CA GLY A 146 -9.52 1.82 3.73
C GLY A 146 -8.28 1.39 4.51
N LYS A 147 -8.09 0.08 4.76
CA LYS A 147 -6.94 -0.45 5.52
C LYS A 147 -5.74 -0.61 4.60
N PHE A 148 -4.59 -0.08 5.01
CA PHE A 148 -3.32 -0.30 4.30
C PHE A 148 -2.84 -1.75 4.40
N LEU A 149 -2.45 -2.32 3.27
CA LEU A 149 -1.88 -3.66 3.14
C LEU A 149 -0.67 -3.62 2.20
N ILE A 150 0.32 -4.46 2.49
CA ILE A 150 1.40 -4.80 1.56
C ILE A 150 0.78 -5.57 0.40
N ASP A 151 0.90 -5.03 -0.82
CA ASP A 151 0.26 -5.54 -2.02
C ASP A 151 1.24 -6.06 -3.09
N ALA A 152 2.53 -5.75 -2.95
CA ALA A 152 3.60 -6.31 -3.76
C ALA A 152 4.97 -6.16 -3.09
N ILE A 153 5.94 -6.98 -3.53
CA ILE A 153 7.37 -6.83 -3.24
C ILE A 153 8.08 -6.56 -4.56
N LEU A 154 8.44 -5.31 -4.81
CA LEU A 154 8.95 -4.79 -6.09
C LEU A 154 10.29 -5.39 -6.50
N ASN A 155 11.13 -5.70 -5.53
CA ASN A 155 12.47 -6.24 -5.72
C ASN A 155 12.55 -7.76 -5.47
N ASP A 156 11.43 -8.43 -5.76
CA ASP A 156 11.27 -9.89 -5.83
C ASP A 156 10.68 -10.24 -7.20
N GLU A 157 11.19 -11.27 -7.86
CA GLU A 157 10.77 -11.60 -9.24
C GLU A 157 9.37 -12.22 -9.33
N HIS A 158 8.91 -12.88 -8.27
CA HIS A 158 7.65 -13.61 -8.23
C HIS A 158 6.52 -12.86 -7.52
N LEU A 159 6.87 -11.84 -6.73
CA LEU A 159 5.97 -11.06 -5.88
C LEU A 159 5.83 -9.58 -6.31
N ASN A 160 6.45 -9.16 -7.42
CA ASN A 160 6.34 -7.79 -7.94
C ASN A 160 5.04 -7.50 -8.71
N PHE A 161 4.32 -8.54 -9.16
CA PHE A 161 3.07 -8.48 -9.93
C PHE A 161 3.06 -7.52 -11.14
N LYS A 162 4.21 -7.33 -11.78
CA LYS A 162 4.33 -6.57 -13.04
C LYS A 162 3.64 -7.26 -14.21
#